data_AF-A0A376RFY3-F1
#
_entry.id   AF-A0A376RFY3-F1
#
_cell.length_a   1.000
_cell.length_b   1.000
_cell.length_c   1.000
_cell.angle_alpha   90.00
_cell.angle_beta   90.00
_cell.angle_gamma   90.00
#
_symmetry.space_group_name_H-M   'P 1'
#
loop_
_entity.id
_entity.type
_entity.pdbx_description
1 polymer ?
#
loop_
_entity_poly.entity_id
_entity_poly.type
_entity_poly.pdbx_seq_one_letter_code
_entity_poly.pdbx_strand_id
1 'polypeptide(L)'
;MAELLLGVNIDHIATLRNARGTAYPDPVQAAFIAEQAGADGITVHLREDRRHITDRDVRILRQTLDTRMNLEMAVTEEMLAIAVETKPHFCCLVPEKRQEVTTEGGLDVAGQRDKMRDACKRLADAGIQVSLFIDADEEQIKACGRGWRTVYRDPHRLLC
;
A
#
# COMPACT_ATOMS: atom_id res chain seq x y z
N MET A 1 20.94 -11.87 -13.59
CA MET A 1 19.59 -12.07 -13.03
C MET A 1 19.17 -10.75 -12.40
N ALA A 2 17.91 -10.35 -12.52
CA ALA A 2 17.40 -9.21 -11.76
C ALA A 2 17.41 -9.59 -10.28
N GLU A 3 17.92 -8.71 -9.42
CA GLU A 3 17.95 -8.89 -7.98
C GLU A 3 16.54 -8.81 -7.40
N LEU A 4 16.21 -9.69 -6.44
CA LEU A 4 14.90 -9.75 -5.80
C LEU A 4 14.90 -8.79 -4.61
N LEU A 5 13.87 -7.94 -4.53
CA LEU A 5 13.75 -6.92 -3.49
C LEU A 5 12.73 -7.32 -2.42
N LEU A 6 12.97 -6.93 -1.17
CA LEU A 6 12.09 -7.16 -0.02
C LEU A 6 11.42 -5.86 0.45
N GLY A 7 10.10 -5.78 0.31
CA GLY A 7 9.28 -4.76 0.98
C GLY A 7 8.74 -5.30 2.29
N VAL A 8 8.99 -4.60 3.41
CA VAL A 8 8.48 -5.01 4.73
C VAL A 8 7.25 -4.19 5.08
N ASN A 9 6.10 -4.86 5.23
CA ASN A 9 4.89 -4.24 5.75
C ASN A 9 4.96 -4.16 7.30
N ILE A 10 4.73 -2.98 7.86
CA ILE A 10 4.82 -2.69 9.31
C ILE A 10 3.47 -2.35 9.96
N ASP A 11 2.35 -2.58 9.29
CA ASP A 11 0.99 -2.28 9.75
C ASP A 11 0.69 -2.89 11.12
N HIS A 12 1.12 -4.13 11.34
CA HIS A 12 0.88 -4.84 12.60
C HIS A 12 1.66 -4.33 13.80
N ILE A 13 2.72 -3.55 13.59
CA ILE A 13 3.35 -2.80 14.68
C ILE A 13 2.34 -1.77 15.21
N ALA A 14 1.66 -1.06 14.30
CA ALA A 14 0.62 -0.11 14.67
C ALA A 14 -0.63 -0.81 15.22
N THR A 15 -0.99 -2.01 14.76
CA THR A 15 -2.06 -2.81 15.39
C THR A 15 -1.76 -3.03 16.88
N LEU A 16 -0.54 -3.45 17.22
CA LEU A 16 -0.14 -3.71 18.61
C LEU A 16 -0.17 -2.41 19.46
N ARG A 17 0.32 -1.30 18.90
CA ARG A 17 0.25 0.02 19.53
C ARG A 17 -1.19 0.44 19.83
N ASN A 18 -2.06 0.34 18.81
CA ASN A 18 -3.43 0.84 18.87
C ASN A 18 -4.30 0.00 19.81
N ALA A 19 -3.99 -1.29 19.99
CA ALA A 19 -4.66 -2.15 20.97
C ALA A 19 -4.62 -1.60 22.41
N ARG A 20 -3.65 -0.72 22.71
CA ARG A 20 -3.53 -0.06 24.02
C ARG A 20 -3.63 1.47 23.96
N GLY A 21 -3.75 2.07 22.78
CA GLY A 21 -3.80 3.53 22.60
C GLY A 21 -2.56 4.25 23.12
N THR A 22 -1.42 3.56 23.20
CA THR A 22 -0.15 4.16 23.62
C THR A 22 0.65 4.65 22.42
N ALA A 23 1.81 5.27 22.64
CA ALA A 23 2.71 5.67 21.56
C ALA A 23 3.63 4.53 21.07
N TYR A 24 3.65 3.37 21.76
CA TYR A 24 4.57 2.27 21.49
C TYR A 24 3.85 0.92 21.28
N PRO A 25 4.43 0.00 20.50
CA PRO A 25 5.61 0.19 19.65
C PRO A 25 5.34 1.20 18.50
N ASP A 26 6.32 2.04 18.18
CA ASP A 26 6.18 3.06 17.13
C ASP A 26 6.56 2.48 15.75
N PRO A 27 5.68 2.50 14.73
CA PRO A 27 6.00 2.04 13.38
C PRO A 27 7.24 2.70 12.77
N VAL A 28 7.51 3.97 13.12
CA VAL A 28 8.69 4.69 12.64
C VAL A 28 9.98 4.01 13.11
N GLN A 29 10.02 3.55 14.37
CA GLN A 29 11.17 2.82 14.88
C GLN A 29 11.33 1.46 14.19
N ALA A 30 10.23 0.75 13.96
CA ALA A 30 10.26 -0.54 13.28
C ALA A 30 10.75 -0.42 11.83
N ALA A 31 10.38 0.66 11.13
CA ALA A 31 10.84 0.96 9.78
C ALA A 31 12.38 1.04 9.72
N PHE A 32 13.00 1.82 10.61
CA PHE A 32 14.47 1.92 10.68
C PHE A 32 15.16 0.58 10.90
N ILE A 33 14.60 -0.25 11.80
CA ILE A 33 15.15 -1.58 12.07
C ILE A 33 15.05 -2.46 10.83
N ALA A 34 13.91 -2.44 10.14
CA ALA A 34 13.70 -3.23 8.93
C ALA A 34 14.66 -2.81 7.79
N GLU A 35 14.82 -1.51 7.55
CA GLU A 35 15.76 -1.00 6.53
C GLU A 35 17.21 -1.45 6.82
N GLN A 36 17.66 -1.34 8.08
CA GLN A 36 19.01 -1.77 8.48
C GLN A 36 19.18 -3.30 8.47
N ALA A 37 18.10 -4.06 8.52
CA ALA A 37 18.10 -5.52 8.46
C ALA A 37 17.95 -6.07 7.03
N GLY A 38 17.94 -5.21 6.00
CA GLY A 38 17.93 -5.61 4.59
C GLY A 38 16.60 -5.43 3.86
N ALA A 39 15.66 -4.64 4.41
CA ALA A 39 14.49 -4.23 3.64
C ALA A 39 14.88 -3.19 2.57
N ASP A 40 14.44 -3.40 1.33
CA ASP A 40 14.64 -2.47 0.20
C ASP A 40 13.56 -1.37 0.14
N GLY A 41 12.53 -1.51 0.97
CA GLY A 41 11.41 -0.59 1.08
C GLY A 41 10.49 -0.94 2.25
N ILE A 42 9.73 0.05 2.68
CA ILE A 42 8.73 -0.09 3.74
C ILE A 42 7.35 0.09 3.16
N THR A 43 6.48 -0.88 3.44
CA THR A 43 5.07 -0.85 3.05
C THR A 43 4.22 -0.46 4.25
N VAL A 44 3.24 0.42 4.03
CA VAL A 44 2.21 0.76 5.00
C VAL A 44 0.86 0.88 4.31
N HIS A 45 -0.19 0.37 4.94
CA HIS A 45 -1.56 0.49 4.44
C HIS A 45 -2.34 1.51 5.26
N LEU A 46 -2.58 2.67 4.66
CA LEU A 46 -3.44 3.69 5.25
C LEU A 46 -4.91 3.39 4.91
N ARG A 47 -5.58 2.73 5.83
CA ARG A 47 -7.02 2.42 5.72
C ARG A 47 -7.90 3.63 5.96
N GLU A 48 -9.11 3.64 5.38
CA GLU A 48 -10.11 4.69 5.62
C GLU A 48 -10.46 4.83 7.10
N ASP A 49 -10.55 3.72 7.82
CA ASP A 49 -10.88 3.68 9.24
C ASP A 49 -9.68 3.92 10.18
N ARG A 50 -8.47 4.10 9.64
CA ARG A 50 -7.21 4.28 10.39
C ARG A 50 -7.00 3.21 11.47
N ARG A 51 -7.41 1.96 11.19
CA ARG A 51 -7.39 0.85 12.16
C ARG A 51 -6.02 0.60 12.78
N HIS A 52 -4.96 0.68 11.99
CA HIS A 52 -3.57 0.49 12.42
C HIS A 52 -2.72 1.73 12.11
N ILE A 53 -2.27 1.87 10.86
CA ILE A 53 -1.50 3.02 10.41
C ILE A 53 -2.38 4.27 10.42
N THR A 54 -1.81 5.38 10.89
CA THR A 54 -2.47 6.68 10.99
C THR A 54 -1.81 7.70 10.05
N ASP A 55 -2.48 8.83 9.81
CA ASP A 55 -1.90 9.93 9.01
C ASP A 55 -0.60 10.47 9.61
N ARG A 56 -0.48 10.43 10.95
CA ARG A 56 0.77 10.77 11.66
C ARG A 56 1.90 9.84 11.25
N ASP A 57 1.63 8.54 11.18
CA ASP A 57 2.64 7.54 10.85
C ASP A 57 3.13 7.74 9.42
N VAL A 58 2.21 7.88 8.46
CA VAL A 58 2.54 8.14 7.04
C VAL A 58 3.39 9.41 6.90
N ARG A 59 2.98 10.51 7.53
CA ARG A 59 3.73 11.78 7.46
C ARG A 59 5.15 11.66 8.00
N ILE A 60 5.33 11.01 9.15
CA ILE A 60 6.67 10.90 9.76
C ILE A 60 7.52 9.91 8.99
N LEU A 61 6.98 8.73 8.64
CA LEU A 61 7.67 7.77 7.79
C LEU A 61 8.17 8.41 6.50
N ARG A 62 7.35 9.27 5.86
CA ARG A 62 7.78 9.96 4.63
C ARG A 62 8.99 10.85 4.83
N GLN A 63 9.17 11.40 6.03
CA GLN A 63 10.29 12.27 6.41
C GLN A 63 11.52 11.48 6.89
N THR A 64 11.35 10.25 7.35
CA THR A 64 12.39 9.51 8.07
C THR A 64 12.92 8.27 7.38
N LEU A 65 12.16 7.66 6.45
CA LEU A 65 12.61 6.49 5.69
C LEU A 65 13.87 6.81 4.88
N ASP A 66 14.87 5.94 4.96
CA ASP A 66 16.09 6.03 4.15
C ASP A 66 15.92 5.36 2.77
N THR A 67 14.97 4.42 2.68
CA THR A 67 14.62 3.69 1.47
C THR A 67 13.35 4.24 0.80
N ARG A 68 12.50 3.36 0.27
CA ARG A 68 11.31 3.70 -0.52
C ARG A 68 10.05 3.36 0.26
N MET A 69 9.15 4.33 0.36
CA MET A 69 7.78 4.10 0.82
C MET A 69 6.91 3.47 -0.27
N ASN A 70 6.24 2.37 0.06
CA ASN A 70 5.11 1.82 -0.67
C ASN A 70 3.82 2.05 0.13
N LEU A 71 2.96 2.95 -0.36
CA LEU A 71 1.70 3.29 0.30
C LEU A 71 0.56 2.45 -0.28
N GLU A 72 0.03 1.53 0.52
CA GLU A 72 -1.19 0.80 0.23
C GLU A 72 -2.42 1.62 0.63
N MET A 73 -3.43 1.67 -0.24
CA MET A 73 -4.67 2.41 0.02
C MET A 73 -5.83 2.00 -0.89
N ALA A 74 -7.05 2.31 -0.46
CA ALA A 74 -8.25 2.21 -1.29
C ALA A 74 -8.31 3.28 -2.40
N VAL A 75 -9.09 3.01 -3.45
CA VAL A 75 -9.31 3.97 -4.55
C VAL A 75 -10.48 4.91 -4.23
N THR A 76 -10.21 5.89 -3.36
CA THR A 76 -11.14 6.97 -2.99
C THR A 76 -10.51 8.34 -3.14
N GLU A 77 -11.33 9.39 -3.22
CA GLU A 77 -10.85 10.76 -3.39
C GLU A 77 -9.96 11.22 -2.23
N GLU A 78 -10.33 10.89 -1.00
CA GLU A 78 -9.54 11.20 0.19
C GLU A 78 -8.14 10.57 0.09
N MET A 79 -8.07 9.26 -0.19
CA MET A 79 -6.80 8.54 -0.28
C MET A 79 -5.94 9.01 -1.44
N LEU A 80 -6.53 9.28 -2.60
CA LEU A 80 -5.82 9.87 -3.74
C LEU A 80 -5.25 11.25 -3.42
N ALA A 81 -5.97 12.09 -2.68
CA ALA A 81 -5.45 13.38 -2.23
C ALA A 81 -4.27 13.20 -1.27
N ILE A 82 -4.39 12.32 -0.28
CA ILE A 82 -3.31 12.02 0.68
C ILE A 82 -2.07 11.50 -0.03
N ALA A 83 -2.21 10.58 -0.99
CA ALA A 83 -1.08 10.05 -1.74
C ALA A 83 -0.38 11.11 -2.59
N VAL A 84 -1.14 11.97 -3.28
CA VAL A 84 -0.59 13.06 -4.10
C VAL A 84 0.16 14.09 -3.24
N GLU A 85 -0.33 14.37 -2.03
CA GLU A 85 0.36 15.23 -1.07
C GLU A 85 1.63 14.56 -0.52
N THR A 86 1.52 13.30 -0.10
CA THR A 86 2.60 12.51 0.52
C THR A 86 3.73 12.19 -0.46
N LYS A 87 3.42 12.01 -1.74
CA LYS A 87 4.35 11.60 -2.81
C LYS A 87 5.21 10.40 -2.40
N PRO A 88 4.62 9.24 -2.08
CA PRO A 88 5.37 8.01 -1.87
C PRO A 88 6.05 7.57 -3.17
N HIS A 89 7.08 6.73 -3.07
CA HIS A 89 7.75 6.21 -4.27
C HIS A 89 6.83 5.25 -5.04
N PHE A 90 6.13 4.41 -4.30
CA PHE A 90 5.14 3.47 -4.81
C PHE A 90 3.79 3.69 -4.14
N CYS A 91 2.73 3.45 -4.88
CA CYS A 91 1.39 3.36 -4.33
C CYS A 91 0.72 2.09 -4.87
N CYS A 92 0.29 1.22 -3.96
CA CYS A 92 -0.38 -0.02 -4.29
C CYS A 92 -1.88 0.14 -4.01
N LEU A 93 -2.69 0.09 -5.06
CA LEU A 93 -4.13 0.17 -4.93
C LEU A 93 -4.66 -1.20 -4.51
N VAL A 94 -5.40 -1.25 -3.40
CA VAL A 94 -5.98 -2.46 -2.82
C VAL A 94 -7.50 -2.31 -2.72
N PRO A 95 -8.28 -3.41 -2.78
CA PRO A 95 -9.69 -3.34 -2.46
C PRO A 95 -9.85 -3.17 -0.95
N GLU A 96 -10.72 -2.27 -0.53
CA GLU A 96 -11.08 -2.09 0.87
C GLU A 96 -12.61 -2.15 1.00
N LYS A 97 -13.11 -3.08 1.81
CA LYS A 97 -14.48 -3.02 2.34
C LYS A 97 -14.43 -2.59 3.80
N ARG A 98 -15.32 -1.68 4.21
CA ARG A 98 -15.40 -1.14 5.58
C ARG A 98 -15.49 -2.21 6.69
N GLN A 99 -16.01 -3.40 6.38
CA GLN A 99 -16.23 -4.48 7.35
C GLN A 99 -15.24 -5.66 7.23
N GLU A 100 -14.35 -5.66 6.23
CA GLU A 100 -13.38 -6.75 6.06
C GLU A 100 -12.28 -6.66 7.12
N VAL A 101 -11.98 -7.80 7.76
CA VAL A 101 -10.89 -7.94 8.73
C VAL A 101 -9.54 -7.99 8.01
N THR A 102 -9.53 -8.57 6.80
CA THR A 102 -8.39 -8.75 5.88
C THR A 102 -8.90 -8.69 4.44
N THR A 103 -8.05 -8.37 3.47
CA THR A 103 -8.45 -8.28 2.07
C THR A 103 -8.76 -9.66 1.48
N GLU A 104 -10.04 -9.99 1.29
CA GLU A 104 -10.49 -11.33 0.85
C GLU A 104 -10.49 -11.53 -0.68
N GLY A 105 -10.07 -10.53 -1.48
CA GLY A 105 -9.98 -10.59 -2.94
C GLY A 105 -9.02 -9.57 -3.54
N GLY A 106 -8.67 -9.72 -4.81
CA GLY A 106 -7.98 -8.69 -5.57
C GLY A 106 -8.92 -7.55 -6.00
N LEU A 107 -8.35 -6.43 -6.48
CA LEU A 107 -9.11 -5.39 -7.15
C LEU A 107 -9.80 -5.94 -8.40
N ASP A 108 -11.07 -5.58 -8.57
CA ASP A 108 -11.77 -5.76 -9.85
C ASP A 108 -11.45 -4.60 -10.80
N VAL A 109 -10.30 -4.71 -11.47
CA VAL A 109 -9.82 -3.77 -12.48
C VAL A 109 -10.65 -3.91 -13.76
N ALA A 110 -11.02 -5.12 -14.15
CA ALA A 110 -11.80 -5.39 -15.36
C ALA A 110 -13.19 -4.72 -15.32
N GLY A 111 -13.88 -4.78 -14.17
CA GLY A 111 -15.17 -4.12 -13.97
C GLY A 111 -15.10 -2.62 -13.69
N GLN A 112 -13.92 -2.09 -13.30
CA GLN A 112 -13.73 -0.68 -12.91
C GLN A 112 -12.65 0.06 -13.74
N ARG A 113 -12.49 -0.30 -15.02
CA ARG A 113 -11.40 0.20 -15.88
C ARG A 113 -11.23 1.72 -15.90
N ASP A 114 -12.31 2.46 -16.06
CA ASP A 114 -12.25 3.93 -16.12
C ASP A 114 -11.76 4.51 -14.79
N LYS A 115 -12.33 4.05 -13.68
CA LYS A 115 -11.94 4.45 -12.33
C LYS A 115 -10.46 4.15 -12.06
N MET A 116 -10.00 2.94 -12.41
CA MET A 116 -8.61 2.55 -12.21
C MET A 116 -7.66 3.37 -13.10
N ARG A 117 -8.02 3.59 -14.37
CA ARG A 117 -7.23 4.42 -15.29
C ARG A 117 -7.05 5.83 -14.75
N ASP A 118 -8.14 6.45 -14.29
CA ASP A 118 -8.10 7.84 -13.83
C ASP A 118 -7.31 7.97 -12.51
N ALA A 119 -7.45 7.01 -11.59
CA ALA A 119 -6.64 6.93 -10.37
C ALA A 119 -5.15 6.72 -10.67
N CYS A 120 -4.81 5.75 -11.53
CA CYS A 120 -3.44 5.50 -11.96
C CYS A 120 -2.83 6.72 -12.64
N LYS A 121 -3.59 7.39 -13.50
CA LYS A 121 -3.13 8.61 -14.19
C LYS A 121 -2.82 9.72 -13.18
N ARG A 122 -3.72 9.99 -12.24
CA ARG A 122 -3.53 11.04 -11.21
C ARG A 122 -2.28 10.80 -10.37
N LEU A 123 -2.05 9.56 -9.94
CA LEU A 123 -0.86 9.19 -9.17
C LEU A 123 0.42 9.29 -10.02
N ALA A 124 0.38 8.82 -11.27
CA ALA A 124 1.50 8.93 -12.19
C ALA A 124 1.86 10.39 -12.52
N ASP A 125 0.87 11.26 -12.73
CA ASP A 125 1.06 12.71 -12.94
C ASP A 125 1.74 13.38 -11.72
N ALA A 126 1.57 12.81 -10.51
CA ALA A 126 2.26 13.24 -9.29
C ALA A 126 3.66 12.61 -9.10
N GLY A 127 4.11 11.78 -10.04
CA GLY A 127 5.41 11.10 -10.01
C GLY A 127 5.44 9.79 -9.21
N ILE A 128 4.28 9.23 -8.87
CA ILE A 128 4.15 8.02 -8.07
C ILE A 128 4.09 6.79 -8.97
N GLN A 129 4.86 5.75 -8.67
CA GLN A 129 4.78 4.47 -9.39
C GLN A 129 3.64 3.62 -8.84
N VAL A 130 2.64 3.35 -9.68
CA VAL A 130 1.43 2.65 -9.26
C VAL A 130 1.55 1.14 -9.45
N SER A 131 1.11 0.39 -8.45
CA SER A 131 0.81 -1.03 -8.56
C SER A 131 -0.64 -1.33 -8.24
N LEU A 132 -1.19 -2.38 -8.87
CA LEU A 132 -2.54 -2.85 -8.63
C LEU A 132 -2.49 -4.22 -7.96
N PHE A 133 -3.15 -4.33 -6.80
CA PHE A 133 -3.29 -5.57 -6.08
C PHE A 133 -4.45 -6.39 -6.65
N ILE A 134 -4.15 -7.45 -7.40
CA ILE A 134 -5.17 -8.26 -8.10
C ILE A 134 -5.00 -9.74 -7.81
N ASP A 135 -6.04 -10.50 -8.14
CA ASP A 135 -5.95 -11.96 -8.21
C ASP A 135 -5.11 -12.43 -9.39
N ALA A 136 -4.58 -13.65 -9.30
CA ALA A 136 -3.91 -14.35 -10.40
C ALA A 136 -4.94 -14.83 -11.45
N ASP A 137 -5.72 -13.88 -11.97
CA ASP A 137 -6.78 -14.06 -12.93
C ASP A 137 -6.41 -13.39 -14.28
N GLU A 138 -6.63 -14.10 -15.39
CA GLU A 138 -6.25 -13.62 -16.70
C GLU A 138 -6.99 -12.34 -17.12
N GLU A 139 -8.25 -12.19 -16.75
CA GLU A 139 -9.06 -11.03 -17.10
C GLU A 139 -8.54 -9.79 -16.37
N GLN A 140 -8.25 -9.91 -15.09
CA GLN A 140 -7.66 -8.84 -14.28
C GLN A 140 -6.26 -8.45 -14.76
N ILE A 141 -5.41 -9.43 -15.12
CA ILE A 141 -4.07 -9.18 -15.68
C ILE A 141 -4.18 -8.40 -17.00
N LYS A 142 -5.06 -8.84 -17.90
CA LYS A 142 -5.27 -8.17 -19.19
C LYS A 142 -5.80 -6.74 -18.99
N ALA A 143 -6.65 -6.52 -17.98
CA ALA A 143 -7.20 -5.21 -17.66
C ALA A 143 -6.16 -4.21 -17.11
N CYS A 144 -5.11 -4.68 -16.43
CA CYS A 144 -4.01 -3.81 -15.95
C CYS A 144 -3.15 -3.24 -17.10
N GLY A 145 -3.13 -3.91 -18.26
CA GLY A 145 -2.31 -3.52 -19.40
C GLY A 145 -0.80 -3.57 -19.13
N ARG A 146 0.00 -3.06 -20.08
CA ARG A 146 1.48 -3.08 -19.98
C ARG A 146 2.09 -1.88 -19.23
N GLY A 147 1.27 -0.87 -18.91
CA GLY A 147 1.74 0.40 -18.35
C GLY A 147 1.81 0.43 -16.82
N TRP A 148 1.24 -0.56 -16.13
CA TRP A 148 1.14 -0.60 -14.67
C TRP A 148 1.84 -1.84 -14.12
N ARG A 149 2.34 -1.75 -12.89
CA ARG A 149 2.89 -2.93 -12.20
C ARG A 149 1.75 -3.69 -11.54
N THR A 150 1.85 -5.01 -11.54
CA THR A 150 0.85 -5.89 -10.94
C THR A 150 1.43 -6.54 -9.69
N VAL A 151 0.71 -6.45 -8.58
CA VAL A 151 1.00 -7.23 -7.36
C VAL A 151 -0.06 -8.32 -7.28
N TYR A 152 0.41 -9.56 -7.27
CA TYR A 152 -0.48 -10.72 -7.21
C TYR A 152 -0.76 -11.08 -5.77
N ARG A 153 -2.04 -11.30 -5.48
CA ARG A 153 -2.44 -11.99 -4.26
C ARG A 153 -1.96 -13.43 -4.31
N ASP A 154 -1.39 -13.89 -3.20
CA ASP A 154 -1.27 -15.32 -2.93
C ASP A 154 -2.66 -15.84 -2.51
N PRO A 155 -3.32 -16.72 -3.29
CA PRO A 155 -4.66 -17.22 -2.95
C PRO A 155 -4.68 -18.04 -1.65
N HIS A 156 -3.51 -18.39 -1.10
CA HIS A 156 -3.36 -19.10 0.16
C HIS A 156 -3.04 -18.17 1.35
N ARG A 157 -2.95 -16.85 1.14
CA ARG A 157 -2.67 -15.87 2.21
C ARG A 157 -3.58 -14.64 2.12
N LEU A 158 -3.98 -14.16 3.28
CA LEU A 158 -4.64 -12.87 3.43
C LEU A 158 -3.57 -11.77 3.41
N LEU A 159 -3.84 -10.63 2.75
CA LEU A 159 -3.07 -9.42 3.04
C LEU A 159 -3.54 -8.91 4.39
N CYS A 160 -2.56 -8.73 5.27
CA CYS A 160 -2.76 -8.26 6.61
C CYS A 160 -2.25 -6.82 6.73
#